data_AF-D2BSV9-F1
#
_entry.id   AF-D2BSV9-F1
#
_cell.length_a   1.000
_cell.length_b   1.000
_cell.length_c   1.000
_cell.angle_alpha   90.00
_cell.angle_beta   90.00
_cell.angle_gamma   90.00
#
_symmetry.space_group_name_H-M   'P 1'
#
loop_
_entity.id
_entity.type
_entity.pdbx_description
1 polymer ?
#
loop_
_entity_poly.entity_id
_entity_poly.type
_entity_poly.pdbx_seq_one_letter_code
_entity_poly.pdbx_strand_id
1 'polypeptide(L)'
;MITTPLLNHYQAWLDDFTRANLAHGLCQPDIKRWHTLAMTTCRPLNGLPSSLVIPHFLLSVTQTPVTDNPTEQTQITKYADYPLLPGVLLSECARLGLLSLAKQLKSAFWLNTAFGMRESLTLLCWCELVKNSDASGWCIPCLQPEGVQQWLCDSQEKHPGLSRLTGAYLHAIRPY
;
A
#
# COMPACT_ATOMS: atom_id res chain seq x y z
N MET A 1 9.64 -5.76 20.35
CA MET A 1 8.79 -6.05 19.19
C MET A 1 9.45 -7.16 18.41
N ILE A 2 8.83 -8.34 18.35
CA ILE A 2 9.34 -9.45 17.55
C ILE A 2 8.89 -9.16 16.12
N THR A 3 9.76 -8.50 15.34
CA THR A 3 9.50 -8.28 13.92
C THR A 3 9.47 -9.63 13.21
N THR A 4 8.35 -9.96 12.56
CA THR A 4 8.22 -11.23 11.84
C THR A 4 9.14 -11.26 10.61
N PRO A 5 9.62 -12.46 10.19
CA PRO A 5 10.48 -12.59 9.01
C PRO A 5 9.89 -11.96 7.74
N LEU A 6 8.56 -12.03 7.59
CA LEU A 6 7.82 -11.41 6.48
C LEU A 6 7.97 -9.88 6.46
N LEU A 7 7.71 -9.23 7.60
CA LEU A 7 7.81 -7.79 7.73
C LEU A 7 9.23 -7.30 7.44
N ASN A 8 10.23 -8.00 7.98
CA ASN A 8 11.65 -7.69 7.73
C ASN A 8 12.01 -7.80 6.24
N HIS A 9 11.43 -8.77 5.53
CA HIS A 9 11.69 -8.94 4.10
C HIS A 9 11.11 -7.79 3.27
N TYR A 10 9.88 -7.37 3.55
CA TYR A 10 9.27 -6.21 2.89
C TYR A 10 9.99 -4.91 3.25
N GLN A 11 10.35 -4.73 4.53
CA GLN A 11 11.03 -3.53 5.00
C GLN A 11 12.41 -3.39 4.34
N ALA A 12 13.22 -4.44 4.32
CA ALA A 12 14.53 -4.43 3.66
C ALA A 12 14.43 -4.08 2.17
N TRP A 13 13.44 -4.65 1.49
CA TRP A 13 13.20 -4.37 0.07
C TRP A 13 12.76 -2.92 -0.18
N LEU A 14 11.88 -2.38 0.67
CA LEU A 14 11.46 -0.98 0.60
C LEU A 14 12.62 -0.03 0.95
N ASP A 15 13.46 -0.40 1.90
CA ASP A 15 14.65 0.36 2.30
C ASP A 15 15.69 0.45 1.17
N ASP A 16 15.87 -0.62 0.39
CA ASP A 16 16.74 -0.61 -0.80
C ASP A 16 16.31 0.45 -1.81
N PHE A 17 15.03 0.47 -2.18
CA PHE A 17 14.50 1.50 -3.06
C PHE A 17 14.60 2.90 -2.44
N THR A 18 14.30 3.03 -1.14
CA THR A 18 14.34 4.31 -0.43
C THR A 18 15.75 4.89 -0.43
N ARG A 19 16.75 4.06 -0.13
CA ARG A 19 18.16 4.44 -0.14
C ARG A 19 18.62 4.88 -1.52
N ALA A 20 18.25 4.14 -2.57
CA ALA A 20 18.58 4.51 -3.94
C ALA A 20 17.97 5.86 -4.33
N ASN A 21 16.68 6.08 -4.06
CA ASN A 21 16.01 7.35 -4.39
C ASN A 21 16.60 8.54 -3.62
N LEU A 22 16.93 8.37 -2.33
CA LEU A 22 17.59 9.42 -1.53
C LEU A 22 18.97 9.76 -2.06
N ALA A 23 19.78 8.76 -2.41
CA ALA A 23 21.12 8.97 -2.95
C ALA A 23 21.12 9.77 -4.27
N HIS A 24 20.03 9.70 -5.02
CA HIS A 24 19.85 10.41 -6.29
C HIS A 24 18.96 11.66 -6.18
N GLY A 25 18.59 12.09 -4.97
CA GLY A 25 17.75 13.29 -4.77
C GLY A 25 16.33 13.16 -5.34
N LEU A 26 15.84 11.94 -5.57
CA LEU A 26 14.53 11.68 -6.17
C LEU A 26 13.38 11.78 -5.16
N CYS A 27 13.69 11.89 -3.87
CA CYS A 27 12.74 12.08 -2.79
C CYS A 27 13.34 12.91 -1.64
N GLN A 28 12.47 13.42 -0.78
CA GLN A 28 12.85 14.16 0.41
C GLN A 28 13.38 13.21 1.51
N PRO A 29 14.31 13.66 2.37
CA PRO A 29 14.85 12.84 3.47
C PRO A 29 13.80 12.29 4.44
N ASP A 30 12.68 13.01 4.59
CA ASP A 30 11.58 12.61 5.46
C ASP A 30 10.81 11.39 4.94
N ILE A 31 11.06 10.93 3.70
CA ILE A 31 10.44 9.73 3.12
C ILE A 31 10.57 8.48 3.99
N LYS A 32 11.66 8.37 4.77
CA LYS A 32 11.94 7.21 5.63
C LYS A 32 10.83 6.95 6.65
N ARG A 33 10.18 8.01 7.15
CA ARG A 33 9.06 7.88 8.11
C ARG A 33 7.81 7.29 7.46
N TRP A 34 7.64 7.52 6.16
CA TRP A 34 6.50 7.02 5.39
C TRP A 34 6.73 5.60 4.89
N HIS A 35 7.99 5.19 4.76
CA HIS A 35 8.42 3.86 4.36
C HIS A 35 8.67 2.91 5.54
N THR A 36 8.11 3.23 6.71
CA THR A 36 8.07 2.28 7.83
C THR A 36 6.83 1.40 7.70
N LEU A 37 7.03 0.10 7.61
CA LEU A 37 5.95 -0.89 7.53
C LEU A 37 5.58 -1.44 8.91
N ALA A 38 4.34 -1.90 9.03
CA ALA A 38 3.84 -2.62 10.19
C ALA A 38 2.94 -3.77 9.73
N MET A 39 2.72 -4.73 10.61
CA MET A 39 1.66 -5.72 10.42
C MET A 39 0.42 -5.32 11.20
N THR A 40 -0.74 -5.57 10.62
CA THR A 40 -2.06 -5.40 11.24
C THR A 40 -2.95 -6.60 10.94
N THR A 41 -4.06 -6.72 11.66
CA THR A 41 -5.13 -7.66 11.33
C THR A 41 -6.13 -7.00 10.39
N CYS A 42 -6.48 -7.65 9.28
CA CYS A 42 -7.60 -7.22 8.45
C CYS A 42 -8.81 -8.15 8.63
N ARG A 43 -9.98 -7.74 8.12
CA ARG A 43 -11.14 -8.64 8.07
C ARG A 43 -10.78 -9.89 7.26
N PRO A 44 -11.31 -11.07 7.62
CA PRO A 44 -11.02 -12.30 6.88
C PRO A 44 -11.35 -12.14 5.40
N LEU A 45 -10.33 -12.14 4.57
CA LEU A 45 -10.48 -12.21 3.11
C LEU A 45 -10.68 -13.69 2.77
N ASN A 46 -11.81 -14.03 2.16
CA ASN A 46 -12.15 -15.40 1.77
C ASN A 46 -12.15 -16.42 2.93
N GLY A 47 -12.47 -15.98 4.16
CA GLY A 47 -12.62 -16.87 5.32
C GLY A 47 -11.34 -17.19 6.11
N LEU A 48 -10.17 -16.65 5.72
CA LEU A 48 -8.92 -16.82 6.46
C LEU A 48 -8.60 -15.59 7.32
N PRO A 49 -8.33 -15.72 8.63
CA PRO A 49 -7.85 -14.60 9.45
C PRO A 49 -6.49 -14.16 8.93
N SER A 50 -6.47 -13.04 8.22
CA SER A 50 -5.30 -12.62 7.46
C SER A 50 -4.61 -11.47 8.19
N SER A 51 -3.33 -11.67 8.50
CA SER A 51 -2.44 -10.56 8.85
C SER A 51 -2.00 -9.88 7.56
N LEU A 52 -1.95 -8.55 7.57
CA LEU A 52 -1.63 -7.68 6.44
C LEU A 52 -0.42 -6.81 6.78
N VAL A 53 0.51 -6.67 5.84
CA VAL A 53 1.59 -5.68 5.88
C VAL A 53 1.07 -4.36 5.30
N ILE A 54 1.21 -3.28 6.07
CA ILE A 54 0.70 -1.95 5.75
C ILE A 54 1.73 -0.87 6.14
N PRO A 55 1.79 0.29 5.45
CA PRO A 55 2.52 1.45 5.95
C PRO A 55 2.02 1.87 7.33
N HIS A 56 2.95 2.01 8.28
CA HIS A 56 2.63 2.25 9.69
C HIS A 56 1.73 3.47 9.90
N PHE A 57 1.94 4.54 9.12
CA PHE A 57 1.15 5.77 9.23
C PHE A 57 -0.33 5.58 8.85
N LEU A 58 -0.69 4.54 8.08
CA LEU A 58 -2.09 4.25 7.74
C LEU A 58 -2.84 3.55 8.87
N LEU A 59 -2.16 3.07 9.92
CA LEU A 59 -2.81 2.49 11.10
C LEU A 59 -3.73 3.51 11.79
N SER A 60 -3.36 4.80 11.81
CA SER A 60 -4.20 5.84 12.41
C SER A 60 -5.48 6.11 11.61
N VAL A 61 -5.46 5.88 10.30
CA VAL A 61 -6.63 6.07 9.41
C VAL A 61 -7.54 4.85 9.45
N THR A 62 -6.94 3.67 9.48
CA THR A 62 -7.67 2.40 9.54
C THR A 62 -8.17 2.05 10.94
N GLN A 63 -7.61 2.70 11.97
CA GLN A 63 -7.89 2.45 13.39
C GLN A 63 -7.67 0.99 13.78
N THR A 64 -6.62 0.38 13.22
CA THR A 64 -6.27 -1.03 13.48
C THR A 64 -5.00 -1.15 14.32
N PRO A 65 -4.94 -2.13 15.23
CA PRO A 65 -3.79 -2.33 16.09
C PRO A 65 -2.63 -2.98 15.32
N VAL A 66 -1.40 -2.67 15.75
CA VAL A 66 -0.22 -3.44 15.33
C VAL A 66 -0.35 -4.87 15.84
N THR A 67 0.00 -5.85 15.01
CA THR A 67 0.05 -7.26 15.40
C THR A 67 1.44 -7.85 15.21
N ASP A 68 1.86 -8.69 16.15
CA ASP A 68 3.10 -9.48 16.07
C ASP A 68 2.81 -10.93 15.63
N ASN A 69 1.57 -11.24 15.22
CA ASN A 69 1.17 -12.60 14.88
C ASN A 69 2.03 -13.16 13.73
N PRO A 70 2.64 -14.33 13.90
CA PRO A 70 3.41 -14.96 12.84
C PRO A 70 2.49 -15.34 11.68
N THR A 71 2.77 -14.79 10.49
CA THR A 71 2.07 -15.15 9.27
C THR A 71 2.53 -16.51 8.78
N GLU A 72 1.60 -17.41 8.47
CA GLU A 72 1.91 -18.77 7.99
C GLU A 72 2.56 -18.77 6.60
N GLN A 73 2.34 -17.72 5.80
CA GLN A 73 2.83 -17.60 4.44
C GLN A 73 3.88 -16.49 4.31
N THR A 74 5.15 -16.90 4.28
CA THR A 74 6.32 -16.00 4.19
C THR A 74 6.86 -15.84 2.77
N GLN A 75 6.37 -16.62 1.80
CA GLN A 75 6.80 -16.52 0.41
C GLN A 75 6.22 -15.25 -0.23
N ILE A 76 7.09 -14.38 -0.73
CA ILE A 76 6.73 -13.10 -1.34
C ILE A 76 7.11 -13.14 -2.82
N THR A 77 6.13 -12.91 -3.70
CA THR A 77 6.38 -12.54 -5.10
C THR A 77 6.66 -11.04 -5.16
N LYS A 78 7.90 -10.64 -5.43
CA LYS A 78 8.29 -9.22 -5.51
C LYS A 78 7.93 -8.62 -6.87
N TYR A 79 7.09 -7.59 -6.87
CA TYR A 79 6.81 -6.79 -8.07
C TYR A 79 7.81 -5.61 -8.17
N ALA A 80 9.05 -5.90 -8.59
CA ALA A 80 10.14 -4.93 -8.66
C ALA A 80 9.95 -3.81 -9.70
N ASP A 81 9.07 -4.00 -10.68
CA ASP A 81 8.76 -2.98 -11.70
C ASP A 81 8.04 -1.75 -11.13
N TYR A 82 7.54 -1.85 -9.89
CA TYR A 82 6.84 -0.78 -9.18
C TYR A 82 7.66 -0.39 -7.95
N PRO A 83 8.38 0.74 -7.95
CA PRO A 83 9.21 1.12 -6.82
C PRO A 83 8.33 1.56 -5.63
N LEU A 84 8.96 1.62 -4.45
CA LEU A 84 8.35 2.12 -3.21
C LEU A 84 7.09 1.34 -2.78
N LEU A 85 6.15 2.04 -2.15
CA LEU A 85 4.90 1.49 -1.64
C LEU A 85 4.02 0.75 -2.68
N PRO A 86 3.87 1.21 -3.94
CA PRO A 86 3.12 0.48 -4.95
C PRO A 86 3.57 -0.98 -5.15
N GLY A 87 4.88 -1.24 -5.19
CA GLY A 87 5.41 -2.60 -5.32
C GLY A 87 5.14 -3.48 -4.11
N VAL A 88 5.21 -2.89 -2.92
CA VAL A 88 4.88 -3.58 -1.65
C VAL A 88 3.41 -4.00 -1.65
N LEU A 89 2.50 -3.08 -1.99
CA LEU A 89 1.05 -3.37 -2.07
C LEU A 89 0.75 -4.52 -3.05
N LEU A 90 1.31 -4.48 -4.27
CA LEU A 90 1.09 -5.54 -5.27
C LEU A 90 1.57 -6.91 -4.79
N SER A 91 2.74 -6.92 -4.16
CA SER A 91 3.35 -8.13 -3.61
C SER A 91 2.53 -8.69 -2.45
N GLU A 92 1.96 -7.81 -1.63
CA GLU A 92 1.09 -8.17 -0.52
C GLU A 92 -0.26 -8.72 -1.01
N CYS A 93 -0.87 -8.10 -2.03
CA CYS A 93 -2.05 -8.65 -2.71
C CYS A 93 -1.79 -10.06 -3.24
N ALA A 94 -0.63 -10.29 -3.87
CA ALA A 94 -0.28 -11.63 -4.35
C ALA A 94 -0.08 -12.64 -3.22
N ARG A 95 0.56 -12.23 -2.13
CA ARG A 95 0.74 -13.07 -0.93
C ARG A 95 -0.60 -13.46 -0.29
N LEU A 96 -1.57 -12.55 -0.29
CA LEU A 96 -2.94 -12.80 0.19
C LEU A 96 -3.81 -13.60 -0.79
N GLY A 97 -3.26 -14.08 -1.91
CA GLY A 97 -4.01 -14.79 -2.95
C GLY A 97 -4.92 -13.89 -3.80
N LEU A 98 -4.85 -12.57 -3.63
CA LEU A 98 -5.65 -11.57 -4.37
C LEU A 98 -5.01 -11.25 -5.74
N LEU A 99 -4.69 -12.29 -6.51
CA LEU A 99 -3.98 -12.14 -7.80
C LEU A 99 -4.77 -11.35 -8.83
N SER A 100 -6.10 -11.44 -8.81
CA SER A 100 -6.98 -10.63 -9.68
C SER A 100 -6.82 -9.15 -9.35
N LEU A 101 -6.92 -8.78 -8.07
CA LEU A 101 -6.73 -7.41 -7.61
C LEU A 101 -5.33 -6.89 -7.95
N ALA A 102 -4.28 -7.68 -7.72
CA ALA A 102 -2.92 -7.31 -8.08
C ALA A 102 -2.79 -6.98 -9.58
N LYS A 103 -3.41 -7.78 -10.47
CA LYS A 103 -3.43 -7.50 -11.92
C LYS A 103 -4.18 -6.22 -12.24
N GLN A 104 -5.35 -5.99 -11.63
CA GLN A 104 -6.13 -4.77 -11.84
C GLN A 104 -5.38 -3.51 -11.38
N LEU A 105 -4.71 -3.57 -10.23
CA LEU A 105 -3.87 -2.49 -9.72
C LEU A 105 -2.69 -2.21 -10.64
N LYS A 106 -2.02 -3.25 -11.17
CA LYS A 106 -0.96 -3.06 -12.17
C LYS A 106 -1.45 -2.28 -13.39
N SER A 107 -2.62 -2.65 -13.93
CA SER A 107 -3.24 -1.94 -15.05
C SER A 107 -3.60 -0.51 -14.67
N ALA A 108 -4.19 -0.28 -13.50
CA ALA A 108 -4.54 1.06 -13.02
C ALA A 108 -3.29 1.94 -12.84
N PHE A 109 -2.22 1.42 -12.24
CA PHE A 109 -0.95 2.13 -12.08
C PHE A 109 -0.25 2.45 -13.40
N TRP A 110 -0.50 1.65 -14.43
CA TRP A 110 0.03 1.89 -15.77
C TRP A 110 -0.77 2.96 -16.52
N LEU A 111 -2.10 2.94 -16.39
CA LEU A 111 -3.00 3.93 -17.01
C LEU A 111 -2.92 5.31 -16.33
N ASN A 112 -2.62 5.36 -15.04
CA ASN A 112 -2.59 6.59 -14.25
C ASN A 112 -1.15 7.08 -14.06
N THR A 113 -0.67 7.87 -15.04
CA THR A 113 0.70 8.40 -15.06
C THR A 113 0.84 9.79 -14.42
N ALA A 114 -0.28 10.45 -14.09
CA ALA A 114 -0.25 11.74 -13.41
C ALA A 114 0.42 11.63 -12.04
N PHE A 115 1.24 12.63 -11.70
CA PHE A 115 2.02 12.64 -10.46
C PHE A 115 1.12 12.45 -9.23
N GLY A 116 1.46 11.49 -8.38
CA GLY A 116 0.75 11.24 -7.13
C GLY A 116 -0.54 10.45 -7.27
N MET A 117 -1.05 10.19 -8.48
CA MET A 117 -2.26 9.37 -8.66
C MET A 117 -2.01 7.92 -8.26
N ARG A 118 -0.90 7.34 -8.72
CA ARG A 118 -0.48 5.98 -8.36
C ARG A 118 -0.33 5.83 -6.85
N GLU A 119 0.32 6.78 -6.22
CA GLU A 119 0.60 6.79 -4.79
C GLU A 119 -0.69 6.96 -3.99
N SER A 120 -1.56 7.90 -4.38
CA SER A 120 -2.87 8.09 -3.75
C SER A 120 -3.73 6.82 -3.85
N LEU A 121 -3.75 6.19 -5.03
CA LEU A 121 -4.44 4.94 -5.25
C LEU A 121 -3.87 3.81 -4.38
N THR A 122 -2.55 3.73 -4.28
CA THR A 122 -1.85 2.75 -3.44
C THR A 122 -2.28 2.89 -1.97
N LEU A 123 -2.29 4.11 -1.43
CA LEU A 123 -2.68 4.35 -0.03
C LEU A 123 -4.15 4.01 0.23
N LEU A 124 -5.04 4.41 -0.70
CA LEU A 124 -6.44 4.07 -0.60
C LEU A 124 -6.67 2.56 -0.60
N CYS A 125 -6.00 1.83 -1.49
CA CYS A 125 -6.15 0.38 -1.58
C CYS A 125 -5.78 -0.33 -0.27
N TRP A 126 -4.72 0.10 0.44
CA TRP A 126 -4.44 -0.45 1.78
C TRP A 126 -5.58 -0.18 2.77
N CYS A 127 -6.11 1.04 2.80
CA CYS A 127 -7.21 1.39 3.70
C CYS A 127 -8.44 0.53 3.44
N GLU A 128 -8.78 0.32 2.16
CA GLU A 128 -9.88 -0.53 1.76
C GLU A 128 -9.60 -2.01 2.08
N LEU A 129 -8.35 -2.49 1.95
CA LEU A 129 -7.97 -3.90 2.22
C LEU A 129 -8.10 -4.23 3.70
N VAL A 130 -7.83 -3.25 4.56
CA VAL A 130 -8.00 -3.41 6.01
C VAL A 130 -9.49 -3.45 6.38
N LYS A 131 -10.31 -2.57 5.79
CA LYS A 131 -11.71 -2.37 6.22
C LYS A 131 -12.72 -3.28 5.53
N ASN A 132 -12.51 -3.67 4.28
CA ASN A 132 -13.46 -4.48 3.52
C ASN A 132 -13.09 -5.96 3.53
N SER A 133 -14.10 -6.80 3.74
CA SER A 133 -13.98 -8.26 3.69
C SER A 133 -14.05 -8.83 2.27
N ASP A 134 -14.49 -8.02 1.30
CA ASP A 134 -14.64 -8.44 -0.09
C ASP A 134 -13.85 -7.53 -1.04
N ALA A 135 -12.63 -7.95 -1.36
CA ALA A 135 -11.79 -7.33 -2.39
C ALA A 135 -12.14 -7.81 -3.82
N SER A 136 -12.98 -8.84 -3.95
CA SER A 136 -13.35 -9.42 -5.25
C SER A 136 -14.38 -8.58 -6.00
N GLY A 137 -15.21 -7.83 -5.27
CA GLY A 137 -16.13 -6.82 -5.82
C GLY A 137 -15.47 -5.50 -6.22
N TRP A 138 -14.17 -5.32 -6.02
CA TRP A 138 -13.49 -4.07 -6.36
C TRP A 138 -13.32 -3.99 -7.87
N CYS A 139 -14.18 -3.22 -8.54
CA CYS A 139 -14.06 -2.95 -9.96
C CYS A 139 -13.06 -1.79 -10.20
N ILE A 140 -11.80 -1.99 -9.80
CA ILE A 140 -10.70 -1.10 -10.19
C ILE A 140 -10.44 -1.08 -11.73
N PRO A 141 -10.64 -2.16 -12.53
CA PRO A 141 -10.09 -2.23 -13.89
C PRO A 141 -10.85 -1.42 -14.96
N CYS A 142 -11.94 -0.73 -14.62
CA CYS A 142 -12.65 0.15 -15.55
C CYS A 142 -12.39 1.64 -15.31
N LEU A 143 -11.61 1.99 -14.30
CA LEU A 143 -11.39 3.38 -13.95
C LEU A 143 -10.38 4.00 -14.91
N GLN A 144 -10.90 4.67 -15.94
CA GLN A 144 -10.21 5.78 -16.60
C GLN A 144 -9.72 6.77 -15.53
N PRO A 145 -8.73 7.64 -15.80
CA PRO A 145 -8.21 8.58 -14.81
C PRO A 145 -9.28 9.34 -14.02
N GLU A 146 -10.38 9.69 -14.67
CA GLU A 146 -11.55 10.37 -14.09
C GLU A 146 -12.27 9.49 -13.07
N GLY A 147 -12.43 8.19 -13.37
CA GLY A 147 -13.02 7.23 -12.46
C GLY A 147 -12.15 6.98 -11.23
N VAL A 148 -10.83 6.97 -11.40
CA VAL A 148 -9.88 6.84 -10.27
C VAL A 148 -9.96 8.07 -9.38
N GLN A 149 -10.03 9.26 -9.98
CA GLN A 149 -10.21 10.50 -9.22
C GLN A 149 -11.53 10.51 -8.43
N GLN A 150 -12.64 10.12 -9.06
CA GLN A 150 -13.92 10.03 -8.37
C GLN A 150 -13.85 9.04 -7.21
N TRP A 151 -13.27 7.86 -7.42
CA TRP A 151 -13.11 6.86 -6.36
C TRP A 151 -12.24 7.37 -5.21
N LEU A 152 -11.16 8.09 -5.51
CA LEU A 152 -10.32 8.74 -4.51
C LEU A 152 -11.12 9.76 -3.70
N CYS A 153 -11.93 10.61 -4.35
CA CYS A 153 -12.79 11.59 -3.68
C CYS A 153 -13.81 10.91 -2.76
N ASP A 154 -14.59 9.96 -3.29
CA ASP A 154 -15.62 9.25 -2.53
C ASP A 154 -15.04 8.48 -1.35
N SER A 155 -13.82 7.96 -1.50
CA SER A 155 -13.18 7.19 -0.44
C SER A 155 -12.50 8.07 0.60
N GLN A 156 -12.07 9.29 0.26
CA GLN A 156 -11.57 10.24 1.26
C GLN A 156 -12.64 10.60 2.29
N GLU A 157 -13.92 10.63 1.90
CA GLU A 157 -15.04 10.80 2.84
C GLU A 157 -15.18 9.62 3.81
N LYS A 158 -14.89 8.39 3.35
CA LYS A 158 -14.97 7.15 4.14
C LYS A 158 -13.75 6.94 5.07
N HIS A 159 -12.66 7.65 4.82
CA HIS A 159 -11.41 7.53 5.59
C HIS A 159 -10.92 8.89 6.09
N PRO A 160 -11.47 9.37 7.22
CA PRO A 160 -11.04 10.63 7.82
C PRO A 160 -9.52 10.67 8.03
N GLY A 161 -8.88 11.72 7.53
CA GLY A 161 -7.43 11.93 7.66
C GLY A 161 -6.58 11.31 6.54
N LEU A 162 -7.14 10.47 5.65
CA LEU A 162 -6.42 9.91 4.51
C LEU A 162 -5.90 11.01 3.58
N SER A 163 -6.74 11.98 3.22
CA SER A 163 -6.36 13.10 2.34
C SER A 163 -5.13 13.87 2.84
N ARG A 164 -5.09 14.16 4.16
CA ARG A 164 -3.96 14.84 4.81
C ARG A 164 -2.68 14.02 4.75
N LEU A 165 -2.76 12.71 5.04
CA LEU A 165 -1.58 11.84 5.01
C LEU A 165 -1.10 11.60 3.57
N THR A 166 -2.01 11.46 2.61
CA THR A 166 -1.68 11.38 1.19
C THR A 166 -0.95 12.63 0.76
N GLY A 167 -1.45 13.84 1.05
CA GLY A 167 -0.76 15.09 0.70
C GLY A 167 0.65 15.17 1.29
N ALA A 168 0.83 14.77 2.54
CA ALA A 168 2.13 14.78 3.21
C ALA A 168 3.10 13.70 2.66
N TYR A 169 2.59 12.52 2.29
CA TYR A 169 3.38 11.50 1.60
C TYR A 169 3.79 11.94 0.19
N LEU A 170 2.85 12.53 -0.56
CA LEU A 170 3.11 13.09 -1.89
C LEU A 170 4.15 14.20 -1.88
N HIS A 171 4.25 14.97 -0.79
CA HIS A 171 5.33 15.92 -0.58
C HIS A 171 6.68 15.20 -0.38
N ALA A 172 6.71 14.14 0.43
CA ALA A 172 7.94 13.42 0.75
C ALA A 172 8.55 12.65 -0.45
N ILE A 173 7.73 12.24 -1.42
CA ILE A 173 8.22 11.58 -2.64
C ILE A 173 8.66 12.57 -3.73
N ARG A 174 8.58 13.88 -3.51
CA ARG A 174 9.06 14.86 -4.50
C ARG A 174 10.59 14.91 -4.52
N PRO A 175 11.21 15.03 -5.71
CA PRO A 175 12.63 15.30 -5.81
C PRO A 175 13.06 16.52 -5.02
N TYR A 176 14.30 16.49 -4.52
CA TYR A 176 14.97 17.61 -3.85
C TYR A 176 15.52 18.61 -4.86
#